data_AF-A0A814NVU4-F1
#
_entry.id   AF-A0A814NVU4-F1
#
_cell.length_a   1.000
_cell.length_b   1.000
_cell.length_c   1.000
_cell.angle_alpha   90.00
_cell.angle_beta   90.00
_cell.angle_gamma   90.00
#
_symmetry.space_group_name_H-M   'P 1'
#
loop_
_entity.id
_entity.type
_entity.pdbx_description
1 polymer ?
#
loop_
_entity_poly.entity_id
_entity_poly.type
_entity_poly.pdbx_seq_one_letter_code
_entity_poly.pdbx_strand_id
1 'polypeptide(L)'
;EPFDDVPFLWKNFTTRKYLTYFSEEWIECTFNNLKFGFNETPTDYYLRPFWLSLYNSKSYPKTSLNSNSKPCYYNKLLHKISINWLKSFEKFNTEYEEKYQIKNIPRFGLVKINEMSHDYLERLFWIDDDIKNLFMSLFTEKFLKNTLVLFMGDHGHRFHPIRTSFVGKIEEKLPMFSMILPKKLMEKNKFLKKNLDINSQSNHFVIIIFHKLKNVPGHDCILFY
;
A
#
# COMPACT_ATOMS: atom_id res chain seq x y z
N GLU A 1 -5.38 24.25 -4.68
CA GLU A 1 -5.66 23.22 -5.69
C GLU A 1 -5.76 21.81 -5.09
N PRO A 2 -6.92 21.16 -5.27
CA PRO A 2 -7.09 19.72 -5.19
C PRO A 2 -6.22 18.96 -6.21
N PHE A 3 -6.04 17.65 -6.02
CA PHE A 3 -5.19 16.83 -6.88
C PHE A 3 -5.94 16.14 -8.04
N ASP A 4 -7.19 16.54 -8.30
CA ASP A 4 -8.08 15.94 -9.30
C ASP A 4 -7.51 15.97 -10.71
N ASP A 5 -6.63 16.91 -11.06
CA ASP A 5 -5.99 17.00 -12.39
C ASP A 5 -4.63 16.31 -12.47
N VAL A 6 -4.05 15.86 -11.35
CA VAL A 6 -2.73 15.23 -11.34
C VAL A 6 -2.79 13.84 -11.99
N PRO A 7 -1.86 13.50 -12.93
CA PRO A 7 -1.89 12.24 -13.66
C PRO A 7 -1.33 11.07 -12.83
N PHE A 8 -1.95 10.79 -11.69
CA PHE A 8 -1.58 9.66 -10.83
C PHE A 8 -1.77 8.31 -11.52
N LEU A 9 -1.04 7.31 -11.02
CA LEU A 9 -0.94 6.01 -11.65
C LEU A 9 -2.30 5.29 -11.77
N TRP A 10 -3.18 5.42 -10.77
CA TRP A 10 -4.51 4.81 -10.81
C TRP A 10 -5.34 5.31 -11.99
N LYS A 11 -5.22 6.58 -12.43
CA LYS A 11 -5.96 7.07 -13.61
C LYS A 11 -5.62 6.28 -14.88
N ASN A 12 -4.36 5.89 -15.04
CA ASN A 12 -3.94 5.02 -16.15
C ASN A 12 -4.56 3.62 -16.06
N PHE A 13 -4.78 3.11 -14.86
CA PHE A 13 -5.43 1.82 -14.65
C PHE A 13 -6.95 1.91 -14.81
N THR A 14 -7.59 2.97 -14.33
CA THR A 14 -9.01 3.28 -14.54
C THR A 14 -9.35 3.36 -16.03
N THR A 15 -8.56 4.09 -16.83
CA THR A 15 -8.76 4.15 -18.31
C THR A 15 -8.65 2.80 -19.00
N ARG A 16 -7.96 1.83 -18.39
CA ARG A 16 -7.82 0.45 -18.86
C ARG A 16 -8.84 -0.50 -18.24
N LYS A 17 -9.85 0.02 -17.55
CA LYS A 17 -10.94 -0.74 -16.91
C LYS A 17 -10.45 -1.67 -15.79
N TYR A 18 -9.37 -1.31 -15.11
CA TYR A 18 -9.00 -1.98 -13.88
C TYR A 18 -9.93 -1.52 -12.76
N LEU A 19 -10.25 -2.44 -11.85
CA LEU A 19 -10.87 -2.10 -10.57
C LEU A 19 -9.80 -1.43 -9.70
N THR A 20 -10.04 -0.19 -9.28
CA THR A 20 -9.07 0.63 -8.55
C THR A 20 -9.47 0.82 -7.10
N TYR A 21 -8.51 0.76 -6.20
CA TYR A 21 -8.76 1.06 -4.79
C TYR A 21 -7.59 1.81 -4.13
N PHE A 22 -7.93 2.72 -3.23
CA PHE A 22 -6.97 3.46 -2.42
C PHE A 22 -7.43 3.50 -0.97
N SER A 23 -6.55 3.01 -0.08
CA SER A 23 -6.73 3.06 1.37
C SER A 23 -5.50 3.64 2.03
N GLU A 24 -5.69 4.66 2.84
CA GLU A 24 -4.68 5.18 3.76
C GLU A 24 -5.38 5.45 5.08
N GLU A 25 -4.99 4.73 6.12
CA GLU A 25 -5.76 4.69 7.37
C GLU A 25 -5.67 5.99 8.18
N TRP A 26 -4.59 6.76 8.04
CA TRP A 26 -4.32 7.90 8.90
C TRP A 26 -5.12 9.15 8.54
N ILE A 27 -5.55 9.91 9.55
CA ILE A 27 -6.41 11.08 9.35
C ILE A 27 -5.72 12.18 8.52
N GLU A 28 -4.45 12.44 8.80
CA GLU A 28 -3.55 13.33 8.04
C GLU A 28 -2.92 12.59 6.84
N CYS A 29 -3.76 11.89 6.08
CA CYS A 29 -3.32 11.09 4.93
C CYS A 29 -2.51 11.93 3.92
N THR A 30 -1.73 11.25 3.09
CA THR A 30 -0.75 11.79 2.13
C THR A 30 -1.31 12.94 1.28
N PHE A 31 -2.56 12.82 0.84
CA PHE A 31 -3.20 13.82 -0.01
C PHE A 31 -3.98 14.90 0.75
N ASN A 32 -4.15 14.78 2.06
CA ASN A 32 -4.96 15.69 2.87
C ASN A 32 -4.18 16.35 4.04
N ASN A 33 -2.89 16.05 4.20
CA ASN A 33 -2.03 16.76 5.15
C ASN A 33 -1.61 18.13 4.57
N LEU A 34 -2.15 19.23 5.11
CA LEU A 34 -1.93 20.60 4.60
C LEU A 34 -2.27 20.77 3.10
N LYS A 35 -3.14 19.90 2.58
CA LYS A 35 -3.56 19.83 1.18
C LYS A 35 -5.07 19.61 1.10
N PHE A 36 -5.65 19.92 -0.06
CA PHE A 36 -7.09 19.82 -0.27
C PHE A 36 -7.59 18.41 -0.61
N GLY A 37 -6.70 17.44 -0.84
CA GLY A 37 -7.09 16.10 -1.26
C GLY A 37 -7.67 16.09 -2.67
N PHE A 38 -8.80 15.43 -2.81
CA PHE A 38 -9.53 15.26 -4.06
C PHE A 38 -10.96 15.75 -3.88
N ASN A 39 -11.51 16.43 -4.88
CA ASN A 39 -12.92 16.78 -4.94
C ASN A 39 -13.77 15.57 -5.38
N GLU A 40 -13.27 14.85 -6.38
CA GLU A 40 -13.87 13.62 -6.91
C GLU A 40 -13.21 12.38 -6.30
N THR A 41 -13.94 11.27 -6.23
CA THR A 41 -13.37 10.01 -5.73
C THR A 41 -12.26 9.52 -6.68
N PRO A 42 -11.00 9.39 -6.22
CA PRO A 42 -9.86 9.13 -7.11
C PRO A 42 -9.79 7.69 -7.63
N THR A 43 -10.50 6.75 -6.99
CA THR A 43 -10.52 5.31 -7.28
C THR A 43 -11.91 4.74 -7.02
N ASP A 44 -12.24 3.59 -7.61
CA ASP A 44 -13.55 2.92 -7.45
C ASP A 44 -13.87 2.61 -5.99
N TYR A 45 -12.86 2.15 -5.22
CA TYR A 45 -12.97 1.97 -3.76
C TYR A 45 -12.01 2.90 -3.04
N TYR A 46 -12.51 4.06 -2.64
CA TYR A 46 -11.76 5.05 -1.87
C TYR A 46 -12.14 5.00 -0.38
N LEU A 47 -11.21 4.55 0.48
CA LEU A 47 -11.53 4.25 1.89
C LEU A 47 -11.45 5.46 2.83
N ARG A 48 -11.05 6.64 2.36
CA ARG A 48 -10.92 7.81 3.24
C ARG A 48 -12.20 8.14 4.01
N PRO A 49 -13.41 8.14 3.42
CA PRO A 49 -14.65 8.39 4.18
C PRO A 49 -14.85 7.37 5.32
N PHE A 50 -14.52 6.10 5.09
CA PHE A 50 -14.57 5.06 6.12
C PHE A 50 -13.61 5.39 7.28
N TRP A 51 -12.35 5.69 6.99
CA TRP A 51 -11.37 6.04 8.02
C TRP A 51 -11.77 7.32 8.77
N LEU A 52 -12.21 8.37 8.08
CA LEU A 52 -12.67 9.61 8.73
C LEU A 52 -13.85 9.36 9.67
N SER A 53 -14.80 8.50 9.28
CA SER A 53 -15.94 8.13 10.15
C SER A 53 -15.47 7.43 11.44
N LEU A 54 -14.44 6.59 11.32
CA LEU A 54 -13.82 5.88 12.43
C LEU A 54 -13.13 6.85 13.39
N TYR A 55 -12.30 7.77 12.88
CA TYR A 55 -11.62 8.79 13.70
C TYR A 55 -12.60 9.74 14.40
N ASN A 56 -13.73 10.04 13.78
CA ASN A 56 -14.77 10.90 14.35
C ASN A 56 -15.65 10.20 15.39
N SER A 57 -15.60 8.87 15.46
CA SER A 57 -16.36 8.10 16.44
C SER A 57 -15.84 8.32 17.87
N LYS A 58 -16.69 8.04 18.87
CA LYS A 58 -16.29 8.03 20.29
C LYS A 58 -15.33 6.88 20.64
N SER A 59 -15.20 5.90 19.74
CA SER A 59 -14.46 4.67 19.97
C SER A 59 -13.00 4.75 19.53
N TYR A 60 -12.63 5.83 18.83
CA TYR A 60 -11.24 6.20 18.60
C TYR A 60 -10.82 7.22 19.66
N PRO A 61 -9.80 6.93 20.50
CA PRO A 61 -9.36 7.85 21.53
C PRO A 61 -8.75 9.10 20.89
N LYS A 62 -9.38 10.26 21.06
CA LYS A 62 -8.82 11.52 20.57
C LYS A 62 -7.61 11.90 21.43
N THR A 63 -6.50 12.22 20.78
CA THR A 63 -5.26 12.71 21.40
C THR A 63 -4.96 14.11 20.87
N SER A 64 -4.22 14.91 21.65
CA SER A 64 -3.69 16.20 21.20
C SER A 64 -2.42 16.06 20.35
N LEU A 65 -1.87 14.85 20.24
CA LEU A 65 -0.69 14.53 19.44
C LEU A 65 -1.08 14.17 18.00
N ASN A 66 -0.14 14.34 17.07
CA ASN A 66 -0.32 14.03 15.64
C ASN A 66 -0.62 12.54 15.37
N SER A 67 -0.14 11.64 16.24
CA SER A 67 -0.54 10.23 16.25
C SER A 67 -1.00 9.79 17.63
N ASN A 68 -1.98 8.89 17.65
CA ASN A 68 -2.46 8.28 18.88
C ASN A 68 -1.44 7.27 19.39
N SER A 69 -1.04 7.33 20.66
CA SER A 69 -0.07 6.42 21.29
C SER A 69 -0.48 4.94 21.18
N LYS A 70 -1.78 4.66 21.05
CA LYS A 70 -2.35 3.36 20.67
C LYS A 70 -3.42 3.57 19.60
N PRO A 71 -3.09 3.46 18.30
CA PRO A 71 -4.02 3.71 17.21
C PRO A 71 -5.01 2.55 17.09
N CYS A 72 -6.00 2.54 17.98
CA CYS A 72 -7.01 1.52 18.07
C CYS A 72 -8.39 2.10 17.78
N TYR A 73 -9.20 1.32 17.06
CA TYR A 73 -10.63 1.44 17.06
C TYR A 73 -11.22 0.34 17.94
N TYR A 74 -11.87 0.73 19.04
CA TYR A 74 -12.20 -0.19 20.13
C TYR A 74 -10.95 -0.96 20.59
N ASN A 75 -10.94 -2.29 20.41
CA ASN A 75 -9.86 -3.18 20.79
C ASN A 75 -9.02 -3.66 19.58
N LYS A 76 -9.18 -3.05 18.40
CA LYS A 76 -8.44 -3.43 17.19
C LYS A 76 -7.53 -2.30 16.74
N LEU A 77 -6.26 -2.62 16.52
CA LEU A 77 -5.30 -1.71 15.87
C LEU A 77 -5.77 -1.40 14.43
N LEU A 78 -5.57 -0.17 13.98
CA LEU A 78 -6.06 0.28 12.67
C LEU A 78 -5.47 -0.56 11.52
N HIS A 79 -4.16 -0.89 11.58
CA HIS A 79 -3.52 -1.67 10.52
C HIS A 79 -4.17 -3.04 10.36
N LYS A 80 -4.66 -3.66 11.45
CA LYS A 80 -5.40 -4.93 11.39
C LYS A 80 -6.73 -4.77 10.66
N ILE A 81 -7.39 -3.62 10.78
CA ILE A 81 -8.61 -3.32 10.03
C ILE A 81 -8.27 -3.17 8.55
N SER A 82 -7.19 -2.46 8.21
CA SER A 82 -6.71 -2.28 6.83
C SER A 82 -6.34 -3.62 6.17
N ILE A 83 -5.55 -4.46 6.86
CA ILE A 83 -5.17 -5.81 6.43
C ILE A 83 -6.42 -6.69 6.21
N ASN A 84 -7.35 -6.70 7.16
CA ASN A 84 -8.58 -7.50 7.03
C ASN A 84 -9.46 -7.01 5.88
N TRP A 85 -9.59 -5.70 5.69
CA TRP A 85 -10.34 -5.14 4.57
C TRP A 85 -9.75 -5.62 3.24
N LEU A 86 -8.42 -5.55 3.06
CA LEU A 86 -7.77 -6.00 1.84
C LEU A 86 -8.02 -7.50 1.59
N LYS A 87 -7.83 -8.34 2.61
CA LYS A 87 -8.10 -9.78 2.49
C LYS A 87 -9.54 -10.07 2.11
N SER A 88 -10.49 -9.41 2.76
CA SER A 88 -11.92 -9.55 2.45
C SER A 88 -12.24 -9.05 1.04
N PHE A 89 -11.60 -7.96 0.60
CA PHE A 89 -11.78 -7.41 -0.73
C PHE A 89 -11.30 -8.39 -1.82
N GLU A 90 -10.08 -8.91 -1.70
CA GLU A 90 -9.52 -9.90 -2.64
C GLU A 90 -10.35 -11.19 -2.67
N LYS A 91 -10.78 -11.67 -1.50
CA LYS A 91 -11.64 -12.84 -1.38
C LYS A 91 -12.99 -12.63 -2.06
N PHE A 92 -13.69 -11.55 -1.73
CA PHE A 92 -14.99 -11.21 -2.34
C PHE A 92 -14.90 -11.14 -3.87
N ASN A 93 -13.84 -10.50 -4.36
CA ASN A 93 -13.57 -10.34 -5.77
C ASN A 93 -13.33 -11.68 -6.49
N THR A 94 -12.54 -12.56 -5.87
CA THR A 94 -12.28 -13.90 -6.39
C THR A 94 -13.56 -14.73 -6.44
N GLU A 95 -14.35 -14.73 -5.36
CA GLU A 95 -15.64 -15.42 -5.30
C GLU A 95 -16.64 -14.87 -6.33
N TYR A 96 -16.63 -13.56 -6.55
CA TYR A 96 -17.47 -12.90 -7.56
C TYR A 96 -17.08 -13.33 -8.98
N GLU A 97 -15.78 -13.33 -9.31
CA GLU A 97 -15.27 -13.82 -10.58
C GLU A 97 -15.67 -15.28 -10.84
N GLU A 98 -15.50 -16.15 -9.84
CA GLU A 98 -15.86 -17.56 -9.92
C GLU A 98 -17.37 -17.75 -10.13
N LYS A 99 -18.20 -17.08 -9.32
CA LYS A 99 -19.66 -17.18 -9.38
C LYS A 99 -20.23 -16.78 -10.74
N TYR A 100 -19.72 -15.71 -11.33
CA TYR A 100 -20.21 -15.16 -12.59
C TYR A 100 -19.38 -15.60 -13.81
N GLN A 101 -18.42 -16.51 -13.63
CA GLN A 101 -17.51 -17.01 -14.67
C GLN A 101 -16.77 -15.89 -15.42
N ILE A 102 -16.48 -14.80 -14.72
CA ILE A 102 -15.70 -13.67 -15.25
C ILE A 102 -14.23 -14.02 -15.08
N LYS A 103 -13.45 -13.88 -16.16
CA LYS A 103 -12.02 -14.20 -16.12
C LYS A 103 -11.20 -12.95 -15.85
N ASN A 104 -10.49 -12.92 -14.70
CA ASN A 104 -9.42 -11.98 -14.36
C ASN A 104 -9.86 -10.52 -14.48
N ILE A 105 -10.72 -10.05 -13.58
CA ILE A 105 -11.00 -8.61 -13.47
C ILE A 105 -9.72 -7.97 -12.95
N PRO A 106 -9.02 -7.16 -13.75
CA PRO A 106 -7.69 -6.70 -13.35
C PRO A 106 -7.82 -5.60 -12.29
N ARG A 107 -6.93 -5.61 -11.29
CA ARG A 107 -6.99 -4.72 -10.13
C ARG A 107 -5.77 -3.84 -9.99
N PHE A 108 -5.96 -2.61 -9.54
CA PHE A 108 -4.90 -1.72 -9.09
C PHE A 108 -5.21 -1.18 -7.70
N GLY A 109 -4.35 -1.51 -6.74
CA GLY A 109 -4.48 -1.10 -5.35
C GLY A 109 -3.33 -0.26 -4.86
N LEU A 110 -3.63 0.80 -4.10
CA LEU A 110 -2.68 1.48 -3.24
C LEU A 110 -3.15 1.36 -1.79
N VAL A 111 -2.38 0.69 -0.94
CA VAL A 111 -2.68 0.56 0.49
C VAL A 111 -1.51 1.16 1.26
N LYS A 112 -1.78 2.21 2.04
CA LYS A 112 -0.79 2.87 2.87
C LYS A 112 -1.07 2.67 4.36
N ILE A 113 -0.07 2.21 5.11
CA ILE A 113 -0.17 1.98 6.56
C ILE A 113 0.75 2.96 7.29
N ASN A 114 0.19 4.08 7.75
CA ASN A 114 0.98 5.17 8.35
C ASN A 114 1.13 5.07 9.87
N GLU A 115 0.06 4.72 10.60
CA GLU A 115 0.02 4.85 12.07
C GLU A 115 1.06 3.96 12.78
N MET A 116 1.50 2.90 12.12
CA MET A 116 2.48 1.96 12.67
C MET A 116 3.93 2.38 12.44
N SER A 117 4.21 3.39 11.62
CA SER A 117 5.57 3.77 11.22
C SER A 117 5.90 5.26 11.33
N HIS A 118 4.87 6.12 11.46
CA HIS A 118 5.04 7.58 11.38
C HIS A 118 5.79 8.18 12.59
N ASP A 119 5.25 8.04 13.80
CA ASP A 119 5.78 8.74 15.00
C ASP A 119 6.56 7.83 15.97
N TYR A 120 6.32 6.52 15.95
CA TYR A 120 6.86 5.58 16.94
C TYR A 120 7.53 4.40 16.25
N LEU A 121 8.86 4.33 16.33
CA LEU A 121 9.64 3.26 15.72
C LEU A 121 9.29 1.89 16.31
N GLU A 122 8.93 1.84 17.59
CA GLU A 122 8.64 0.61 18.32
C GLU A 122 7.39 -0.11 17.79
N ARG A 123 6.50 0.59 17.09
CA ARG A 123 5.31 -0.01 16.49
C ARG A 123 5.62 -0.90 15.31
N LEU A 124 6.80 -0.75 14.70
CA LEU A 124 7.24 -1.69 13.67
C LEU A 124 7.35 -3.11 14.23
N PHE A 125 7.71 -3.28 15.51
CA PHE A 125 7.69 -4.59 16.16
C PHE A 125 6.27 -5.15 16.32
N TRP A 126 5.25 -4.29 16.40
CA TRP A 126 3.86 -4.74 16.54
C TRP A 126 3.27 -5.20 15.20
N ILE A 127 3.71 -4.60 14.09
CA ILE A 127 3.17 -4.88 12.76
C ILE A 127 3.90 -6.01 12.04
N ASP A 128 5.14 -6.32 12.43
CA ASP A 128 6.02 -7.25 11.71
C ASP A 128 5.38 -8.62 11.42
N ASP A 129 4.92 -9.30 12.48
CA ASP A 129 4.23 -10.59 12.34
C ASP A 129 2.90 -10.48 11.56
N ASP A 130 2.18 -9.37 11.69
CA ASP A 130 0.91 -9.17 10.99
C ASP A 130 1.13 -8.99 9.47
N ILE A 131 2.19 -8.29 9.05
CA ILE A 131 2.56 -8.15 7.64
C ILE A 131 3.04 -9.49 7.08
N LYS A 132 3.89 -10.21 7.81
CA LYS A 132 4.29 -11.58 7.44
C LYS A 132 3.08 -12.49 7.23
N ASN A 133 2.14 -12.47 8.17
CA ASN A 133 0.92 -13.28 8.10
C ASN A 133 0.00 -12.85 6.95
N LEU A 134 -0.09 -11.55 6.64
CA LEU A 134 -0.76 -11.06 5.44
C LEU A 134 -0.16 -11.70 4.19
N PHE A 135 1.14 -11.53 3.95
CA PHE A 135 1.80 -12.06 2.75
C PHE A 135 1.71 -13.58 2.64
N MET A 136 1.87 -14.29 3.76
CA MET A 136 1.66 -15.74 3.81
C MET A 136 0.23 -16.09 3.39
N SER A 137 -0.78 -15.37 3.89
CA SER A 137 -2.18 -15.62 3.50
C SER A 137 -2.46 -15.31 2.04
N LEU A 138 -1.98 -14.17 1.51
CA LEU A 138 -2.11 -13.83 0.09
C LEU A 138 -1.46 -14.89 -0.81
N PHE A 139 -0.35 -15.48 -0.37
CA PHE A 139 0.31 -16.57 -1.08
C PHE A 139 -0.49 -17.87 -1.02
N THR A 140 -0.90 -18.32 0.17
CA THR A 140 -1.62 -19.59 0.37
C THR A 140 -3.00 -19.58 -0.28
N GLU A 141 -3.68 -18.43 -0.26
CA GLU A 141 -4.99 -18.21 -0.89
C GLU A 141 -4.86 -17.96 -2.42
N LYS A 142 -3.64 -18.02 -2.96
CA LYS A 142 -3.30 -17.87 -4.39
C LYS A 142 -3.60 -16.47 -4.98
N PHE A 143 -3.87 -15.47 -4.16
CA PHE A 143 -4.03 -14.07 -4.60
C PHE A 143 -2.76 -13.52 -5.27
N LEU A 144 -1.58 -14.05 -4.94
CA LEU A 144 -0.32 -13.61 -5.57
C LEU A 144 -0.02 -14.26 -6.93
N LYS A 145 -0.86 -15.18 -7.43
CA LYS A 145 -0.57 -15.97 -8.64
C LYS A 145 -0.43 -15.11 -9.89
N ASN A 146 -1.26 -14.07 -10.01
CA ASN A 146 -1.30 -13.15 -11.14
C ASN A 146 -1.09 -11.69 -10.73
N THR A 147 -0.53 -11.47 -9.55
CA THR A 147 -0.43 -10.16 -8.91
C THR A 147 1.02 -9.73 -8.78
N LEU A 148 1.28 -8.51 -9.21
CA LEU A 148 2.49 -7.78 -8.92
C LEU A 148 2.29 -7.05 -7.61
N VAL A 149 3.17 -7.29 -6.63
CA VAL A 149 3.15 -6.57 -5.37
C VAL A 149 4.40 -5.74 -5.24
N LEU A 150 4.23 -4.48 -4.87
CA LEU A 150 5.30 -3.62 -4.39
C LEU A 150 5.08 -3.39 -2.89
N PHE A 151 6.13 -3.52 -2.10
CA PHE A 151 6.10 -3.20 -0.67
C PHE A 151 7.26 -2.28 -0.36
N MET A 152 6.96 -1.06 0.07
CA MET A 152 7.99 -0.06 0.29
C MET A 152 7.59 0.97 1.34
N GLY A 153 8.55 1.74 1.85
CA GLY A 153 8.28 2.96 2.62
C GLY A 153 8.39 4.24 1.78
N ASP A 154 7.74 5.32 2.19
CA ASP A 154 7.97 6.68 1.64
C ASP A 154 9.39 7.14 1.88
N HIS A 155 9.80 6.97 3.14
CA HIS A 155 11.01 7.54 3.69
C HIS A 155 11.47 6.67 4.86
N GLY A 156 12.73 6.79 5.26
CA GLY A 156 13.17 6.25 6.54
C GLY A 156 12.58 7.05 7.71
N HIS A 157 12.84 6.63 8.93
CA HIS A 157 12.15 7.18 10.10
C HIS A 157 12.57 8.63 10.39
N ARG A 158 11.63 9.58 10.24
CA ARG A 158 11.90 11.03 10.28
C ARG A 158 11.66 11.72 11.63
N PHE A 159 10.97 11.07 12.57
CA PHE A 159 10.53 11.69 13.82
C PHE A 159 11.05 11.02 15.10
N HIS A 160 12.36 10.79 15.19
CA HIS A 160 12.94 10.21 16.41
C HIS A 160 14.38 10.66 16.67
N PRO A 161 14.80 10.79 17.95
CA PRO A 161 16.17 11.18 18.32
C PRO A 161 17.27 10.31 17.71
N ILE A 162 16.96 9.06 17.35
CA ILE A 162 17.91 8.13 16.69
C ILE A 162 18.57 8.73 15.45
N ARG A 163 17.90 9.66 14.74
CA ARG A 163 18.45 10.39 13.57
C ARG A 163 19.71 11.19 13.87
N THR A 164 19.97 11.52 15.14
CA THR A 164 21.21 12.20 15.53
C THR A 164 22.41 11.24 15.53
N SER A 165 22.17 9.93 15.64
CA SER A 165 23.21 8.91 15.55
C SER A 165 23.66 8.66 14.11
N PHE A 166 24.85 8.09 13.93
CA PHE A 166 25.35 7.69 12.62
C PHE A 166 24.40 6.69 11.93
N VAL A 167 23.93 5.68 12.66
CA VAL A 167 23.01 4.66 12.15
C VAL A 167 21.68 5.28 11.74
N GLY A 168 21.09 6.13 12.56
CA GLY A 168 19.82 6.77 12.23
C GLY A 168 19.87 7.65 10.98
N LYS A 169 21.01 8.31 10.69
CA LYS A 169 21.21 9.06 9.43
C LYS A 169 21.25 8.16 8.19
N ILE A 170 21.68 6.91 8.35
CA ILE A 170 21.66 5.91 7.28
C ILE A 170 20.24 5.38 7.12
N GLU A 171 19.59 4.95 8.21
CA GLU A 171 18.23 4.41 8.21
C GLU A 171 17.20 5.40 7.65
N GLU A 172 17.33 6.71 7.93
CA GLU A 172 16.47 7.76 7.36
C GLU A 172 16.48 7.76 5.81
N LYS A 173 17.60 7.35 5.20
CA LYS A 173 17.82 7.39 3.74
C LYS A 173 17.57 6.05 3.06
N LEU A 174 17.24 5.00 3.81
CA LEU A 174 17.08 3.65 3.30
C LEU A 174 15.66 3.12 3.59
N PRO A 175 14.61 3.70 2.96
CA PRO A 175 13.31 3.06 3.01
C PRO A 175 13.39 1.67 2.37
N MET A 176 12.75 0.69 3.00
CA MET A 176 12.67 -0.65 2.44
C MET A 176 11.96 -0.62 1.08
N PHE A 177 12.40 -1.48 0.17
CA PHE A 177 11.70 -1.76 -1.09
C PHE A 177 11.80 -3.25 -1.40
N SER A 178 10.65 -3.87 -1.66
CA SER A 178 10.53 -5.25 -2.08
C SER A 178 9.47 -5.39 -3.15
N MET A 179 9.61 -6.39 -4.01
CA MET A 179 8.68 -6.66 -5.09
C MET A 179 8.44 -8.16 -5.24
N ILE A 180 7.17 -8.52 -5.43
CA ILE A 180 6.74 -9.87 -5.82
C ILE A 180 6.16 -9.77 -7.22
N LEU A 181 6.60 -10.65 -8.12
CA LEU A 181 6.13 -10.69 -9.50
C LEU A 181 5.47 -12.02 -9.82
N PRO A 182 4.43 -12.04 -10.67
CA PRO A 182 3.84 -13.28 -11.15
C PRO A 182 4.90 -14.15 -11.83
N LYS A 183 4.98 -15.44 -11.45
CA LYS A 183 5.97 -16.37 -12.02
C LYS A 183 5.92 -16.39 -13.55
N LYS A 184 4.71 -16.40 -14.13
CA LYS A 184 4.48 -16.37 -15.58
C LYS A 184 5.04 -15.12 -16.26
N LEU A 185 5.00 -13.96 -15.59
CA LEU A 185 5.57 -12.72 -16.12
C LEU A 185 7.09 -12.83 -16.21
N MET A 186 7.72 -13.39 -15.17
CA MET A 186 9.17 -13.59 -15.10
C MET A 186 9.68 -14.67 -16.07
N GLU A 187 8.90 -15.72 -16.30
CA GLU A 187 9.21 -16.77 -17.27
C GLU A 187 9.12 -16.26 -18.72
N LYS A 188 8.08 -15.46 -19.03
CA LYS A 188 7.87 -14.90 -20.37
C LYS A 188 8.83 -13.75 -20.70
N ASN A 189 9.18 -12.92 -19.73
CA ASN A 189 10.00 -11.73 -19.94
C ASN A 189 11.39 -11.89 -19.30
N LYS A 190 12.26 -12.66 -19.96
CA LYS A 190 13.64 -12.89 -19.52
C LYS A 190 14.45 -11.60 -19.40
N PHE A 191 14.16 -10.60 -20.23
CA PHE A 191 14.83 -9.29 -20.18
C PHE A 191 14.44 -8.51 -18.91
N LEU A 192 13.15 -8.48 -18.56
CA LEU A 192 12.68 -7.90 -17.31
C LEU A 192 13.33 -8.60 -16.11
N LYS A 193 13.34 -9.93 -16.09
CA LYS A 193 13.98 -10.72 -15.04
C LYS A 193 15.45 -10.33 -14.85
N LYS A 194 16.24 -10.35 -15.94
CA LYS A 194 17.67 -9.99 -15.89
C LYS A 194 17.88 -8.57 -15.35
N ASN A 195 17.08 -7.59 -15.76
CA ASN A 195 17.21 -6.22 -15.28
C ASN A 195 16.86 -6.09 -13.80
N LEU A 196 15.84 -6.80 -13.33
CA LEU A 196 15.48 -6.80 -11.91
C LEU A 196 16.55 -7.50 -11.06
N ASP A 197 17.14 -8.59 -11.55
CA ASP A 197 18.25 -9.28 -10.89
C ASP A 197 19.50 -8.40 -10.78
N ILE A 198 19.76 -7.54 -11.77
CA ILE A 198 20.84 -6.55 -11.71
C ILE A 198 20.48 -5.41 -10.74
N ASN A 199 19.24 -4.90 -10.81
CA ASN A 199 18.80 -3.78 -9.99
C ASN A 199 18.70 -4.15 -8.50
N SER A 200 18.39 -5.41 -8.16
CA SER A 200 18.36 -5.88 -6.77
C SER A 200 19.73 -5.89 -6.10
N GLN A 201 20.81 -5.76 -6.88
CA GLN A 201 22.19 -5.63 -6.39
C GLN A 201 22.68 -4.16 -6.41
N SER A 202 21.84 -3.22 -6.85
CA SER A 202 22.19 -1.81 -6.97
C SER A 202 21.67 -1.00 -5.79
N ASN A 203 22.44 0.00 -5.37
CA ASN A 203 22.03 1.00 -4.38
C ASN A 203 21.23 2.17 -5.01
N HIS A 204 20.82 2.08 -6.28
CA HIS A 204 20.13 3.15 -7.00
C HIS A 204 18.60 3.00 -6.98
N PHE A 205 17.94 4.15 -6.75
CA PHE A 205 16.54 4.35 -6.37
C PHE A 205 15.44 3.75 -7.28
N VAL A 206 14.30 3.47 -6.63
CA VAL A 206 13.03 2.85 -7.05
C VAL A 206 12.28 3.52 -8.23
N ILE A 207 12.67 4.73 -8.65
CA ILE A 207 11.87 5.59 -9.56
C ILE A 207 11.67 4.97 -10.96
N ILE A 208 12.65 4.22 -11.47
CA ILE A 208 12.59 3.63 -12.83
C ILE A 208 11.52 2.53 -12.95
N ILE A 209 11.18 1.87 -11.83
CA ILE A 209 10.25 0.74 -11.81
C ILE A 209 8.84 1.19 -12.22
N PHE A 210 8.35 2.29 -11.64
CA PHE A 210 6.98 2.78 -11.89
C PHE A 210 6.71 3.16 -13.34
N HIS A 211 7.71 3.67 -14.07
CA HIS A 211 7.55 3.99 -15.49
C HIS A 211 7.30 2.74 -16.34
N LYS A 212 7.93 1.60 -15.99
CA LYS A 212 7.76 0.34 -16.73
C LYS A 212 6.50 -0.44 -16.31
N LEU A 213 6.03 -0.27 -15.06
CA LEU A 213 4.79 -0.89 -14.58
C LEU A 213 3.54 -0.43 -15.31
N LYS A 214 3.57 0.77 -15.92
CA LYS A 214 2.50 1.26 -16.80
C LYS A 214 2.19 0.33 -17.97
N ASN A 215 3.03 -0.66 -18.30
CA ASN A 215 2.88 -1.53 -19.47
C ASN A 215 2.79 -3.03 -19.12
N VAL A 216 2.29 -3.39 -17.94
CA VAL A 216 2.05 -4.80 -17.56
C VAL A 216 0.55 -5.14 -17.68
N PRO A 217 0.02 -5.41 -18.89
CA PRO A 217 -1.39 -5.70 -19.08
C PRO A 217 -1.77 -7.07 -18.49
N GLY A 218 -2.98 -7.17 -17.93
CA GLY A 218 -3.59 -8.43 -17.53
C GLY A 218 -3.05 -9.04 -16.22
N HIS A 219 -2.33 -8.25 -15.43
CA HIS A 219 -1.89 -8.61 -14.08
C HIS A 219 -2.46 -7.61 -13.07
N ASP A 220 -2.82 -8.11 -11.89
CA ASP A 220 -3.19 -7.27 -10.76
C ASP A 220 -1.93 -6.57 -10.24
N CYS A 221 -2.10 -5.38 -9.68
CA CYS A 221 -1.01 -4.59 -9.14
C CYS A 221 -1.41 -4.03 -7.78
N ILE A 222 -0.72 -4.46 -6.72
CA ILE A 222 -0.94 -3.97 -5.36
C ILE A 222 0.34 -3.26 -4.92
N LEU A 223 0.23 -1.97 -4.61
CA LEU A 223 1.28 -1.18 -4.00
C LEU A 223 0.96 -1.01 -2.52
N PHE A 224 1.77 -1.63 -1.67
CA PHE A 224 1.83 -1.35 -0.25
C PHE A 224 2.89 -0.28 0.02
N TYR A 225 2.46 0.73 0.77
CA TYR A 225 3.24 1.89 1.12
C TYR A 225 3.17 2.17 2.63
#